data_AF-A0A8H5LK59-F1
#
_entry.id   AF-A0A8H5LK59-F1
#
_cell.length_a   1.000
_cell.length_b   1.000
_cell.length_c   1.000
_cell.angle_alpha   90.00
_cell.angle_beta   90.00
_cell.angle_gamma   90.00
#
_symmetry.space_group_name_H-M   'P 1'
#
loop_
_entity.id
_entity.type
_entity.pdbx_description
1 polymer ?
#
loop_
_entity_poly.entity_id
_entity_poly.type
_entity_poly.pdbx_seq_one_letter_code
_entity_poly.pdbx_strand_id
1 'polypeptide(L)'
;MLQKFLLHAWALSQLLQWLPGSDAASSDFTSACENIASQAASITNTSAFFSNFVPAGTNLTFDNPTCDLAGVPPFQVTLADMCRVSLNVSTSDSSGIIMEAWLPTNWTGRFLSTGNGGLAGCIQYADLAYGAGLGFATVGANNGHNGSSGQAFYEHPEVLKDFVYRSVHTNVIVGKEITKMFYGSAHNFSYYLGCSTGGRQGFKSVQDFPEDFDGVLAGAPGLKFSNLMSWLGRFFNILGTPDSPSFITTDQWLGLIHQNVLKQCDKIDGVEDGIIEDPNLCDYKPEELMCSPGSNSTDCLTPAQVDAVRQVFSPMYDLNGNLLYSKQQPGGENTVWVAPVYTSGQPISFVADWFHYVVYDPSRDVTTLNLTDYQIAEDLNPFNIATFEGNLSDFKSRNGKLMTFHGQADMLVSPADTELYYNYVSRTMGLPPQDMDQFMRLYRISGMSHCFGGDGAWEFGQSLAGAGNDLTAEALDPERNALTALVRWVEEGVAPDTLLGTKYVNDTPSLGVEFSRKHCRYPLRNTYSGVGDSSVAESWSCQ
;
A
#
# COMPACT_ATOMS: atom_id res chain seq x y z
N MET A 1 70.19 2.17 -9.17
CA MET A 1 71.38 2.67 -8.43
C MET A 1 71.29 4.17 -8.41
N LEU A 2 71.22 4.73 -7.19
CA LEU A 2 71.68 6.05 -6.73
C LEU A 2 71.15 7.31 -7.47
N GLN A 3 70.62 8.36 -6.84
CA GLN A 3 70.60 8.77 -5.43
C GLN A 3 69.71 10.02 -5.25
N LYS A 4 68.96 10.06 -4.14
CA LYS A 4 68.77 11.18 -3.17
C LYS A 4 68.09 12.49 -3.62
N PHE A 5 66.91 12.86 -3.08
CA PHE A 5 66.54 13.32 -1.72
C PHE A 5 66.77 14.83 -1.46
N LEU A 6 65.66 15.53 -1.11
CA LEU A 6 65.50 16.69 -0.18
C LEU A 6 66.11 18.04 -0.64
N LEU A 7 65.49 19.23 -0.56
CA LEU A 7 64.69 19.83 0.53
C LEU A 7 64.24 21.29 0.17
N HIS A 8 63.14 21.75 0.79
CA HIS A 8 62.61 23.14 0.98
C HIS A 8 61.95 23.86 -0.22
N ALA A 9 60.63 24.06 -0.27
CA ALA A 9 59.75 24.89 0.59
C ALA A 9 60.10 26.40 0.55
N TRP A 10 59.26 27.19 -0.11
CA TRP A 10 58.61 28.43 0.34
C TRP A 10 58.19 29.31 -0.86
N ALA A 11 57.00 29.90 -0.74
CA ALA A 11 56.39 30.95 -1.58
C ALA A 11 55.63 30.53 -2.85
N LEU A 12 54.35 30.17 -2.67
CA LEU A 12 53.25 30.61 -3.54
C LEU A 12 51.91 30.47 -2.80
N SER A 13 51.75 31.30 -1.78
CA SER A 13 50.45 31.62 -1.19
C SER A 13 49.95 32.92 -1.81
N GLN A 14 48.95 32.84 -2.69
CA GLN A 14 47.88 33.82 -2.93
C GLN A 14 47.27 33.57 -4.31
N LEU A 15 46.09 32.95 -4.32
CA LEU A 15 44.95 33.11 -5.25
C LEU A 15 44.10 31.83 -5.21
N LEU A 16 43.47 31.56 -4.06
CA LEU A 16 42.17 30.89 -4.07
C LEU A 16 41.14 31.97 -3.83
N GLN A 17 40.45 32.34 -4.91
CA GLN A 17 39.25 33.15 -4.85
C GLN A 17 38.18 32.36 -4.09
N TRP A 18 37.64 33.00 -3.07
CA TRP A 18 36.40 32.66 -2.41
C TRP A 18 35.29 32.52 -3.47
N LEU A 19 34.68 31.33 -3.58
CA LEU A 19 33.38 31.17 -4.21
C LEU A 19 32.32 31.25 -3.10
N PRO A 20 31.57 32.35 -2.96
CA PRO A 20 30.38 32.36 -2.11
C PRO A 20 29.24 31.75 -2.95
N GLY A 21 28.98 30.45 -2.77
CA GLY A 21 28.00 29.74 -3.60
C GLY A 21 27.08 28.76 -2.87
N SER A 22 27.49 28.19 -1.74
CA SER A 22 26.68 27.20 -0.99
C SER A 22 25.91 27.80 0.18
N ASP A 23 26.53 28.71 0.93
CA ASP A 23 25.98 29.20 2.20
C ASP A 23 24.82 30.19 2.02
N ALA A 24 24.80 30.94 0.91
CA ALA A 24 23.73 31.88 0.62
C ALA A 24 22.43 31.16 0.21
N ALA A 25 22.51 30.14 -0.64
CA ALA A 25 21.34 29.37 -1.09
C ALA A 25 20.72 28.53 0.04
N SER A 26 21.54 27.97 0.94
CA SER A 26 21.04 27.25 2.12
C SER A 26 20.41 28.18 3.16
N SER A 27 20.97 29.39 3.34
CA SER A 27 20.37 30.42 4.21
C SER A 27 19.03 30.95 3.70
N ASP A 28 18.87 31.03 2.37
CA ASP A 28 17.63 31.48 1.73
C ASP A 28 16.52 30.42 1.84
N PHE A 29 16.84 29.14 1.61
CA PHE A 29 15.88 28.03 1.79
C PHE A 29 15.37 27.92 3.22
N THR A 30 16.27 28.01 4.21
CA THR A 30 15.91 27.93 5.64
C THR A 30 14.99 29.10 6.01
N SER A 31 15.32 30.31 5.55
CA SER A 31 14.50 31.50 5.76
C SER A 31 13.13 31.38 5.09
N ALA A 32 13.07 30.85 3.85
CA ALA A 32 11.80 30.58 3.17
C ALA A 32 10.96 29.56 3.95
N CYS A 33 11.60 28.53 4.50
CA CYS A 33 10.93 27.51 5.30
C CYS A 33 10.37 28.05 6.61
N GLU A 34 11.10 28.90 7.32
CA GLU A 34 10.60 29.51 8.56
C GLU A 34 9.40 30.44 8.30
N ASN A 35 9.29 31.00 7.08
CA ASN A 35 8.24 31.95 6.74
C ASN A 35 6.98 31.32 6.13
N ILE A 36 7.06 30.13 5.51
CA ILE A 36 5.93 29.58 4.73
C ILE A 36 4.67 29.32 5.57
N ALA A 37 4.81 28.92 6.84
CA ALA A 37 3.66 28.76 7.74
C ALA A 37 2.84 30.04 7.90
N SER A 38 3.49 31.21 7.97
CA SER A 38 2.79 32.49 8.09
C SER A 38 1.98 32.86 6.84
N GLN A 39 2.36 32.30 5.69
CA GLN A 39 1.71 32.54 4.40
C GLN A 39 0.57 31.55 4.13
N ALA A 40 0.53 30.41 4.84
CA ALA A 40 -0.48 29.37 4.64
C ALA A 40 -1.93 29.88 4.82
N ALA A 41 -2.13 30.94 5.62
CA ALA A 41 -3.43 31.59 5.79
C ALA A 41 -3.99 32.28 4.52
N SER A 42 -3.16 32.43 3.48
CA SER A 42 -3.62 32.87 2.16
C SER A 42 -4.32 31.76 1.36
N ILE A 43 -4.12 30.50 1.75
CA ILE A 43 -4.84 29.36 1.21
C ILE A 43 -6.18 29.25 1.95
N THR A 44 -7.27 29.09 1.21
CA THR A 44 -8.62 29.07 1.79
C THR A 44 -8.75 27.96 2.85
N ASN A 45 -9.41 28.27 3.97
CA ASN A 45 -9.66 27.37 5.09
C ASN A 45 -8.42 26.73 5.74
N THR A 46 -7.23 27.29 5.51
CA THR A 46 -5.96 26.70 5.91
C THR A 46 -5.26 27.55 6.97
N SER A 47 -4.72 26.90 7.99
CA SER A 47 -3.78 27.49 8.94
C SER A 47 -2.58 26.57 9.10
N ALA A 48 -1.44 27.11 9.53
CA ALA A 48 -0.25 26.32 9.82
C ALA A 48 -0.05 26.17 11.32
N PHE A 49 0.34 24.96 11.75
CA PHE A 49 0.86 24.72 13.10
C PHE A 49 2.31 25.18 13.19
N PHE A 50 3.13 24.79 12.22
CA PHE A 50 4.55 25.16 12.15
C PHE A 50 5.11 24.94 10.73
N SER A 51 6.27 25.54 10.47
CA SER A 51 7.15 25.18 9.37
C SER A 51 8.61 25.24 9.84
N ASN A 52 9.35 24.14 9.67
CA ASN A 52 10.72 24.02 10.17
C ASN A 52 11.62 23.35 9.15
N PHE A 53 12.85 23.84 9.02
CA PHE A 53 13.89 23.15 8.26
C PHE A 53 14.29 21.86 9.01
N VAL A 54 14.42 20.76 8.28
CA VAL A 54 14.81 19.47 8.81
C VAL A 54 15.94 18.89 7.94
N PRO A 55 17.16 18.74 8.48
CA PRO A 55 18.26 18.09 7.77
C PRO A 55 17.99 16.61 7.48
N ALA A 56 18.60 16.07 6.44
CA ALA A 56 18.66 14.63 6.17
C ALA A 56 19.29 13.87 7.35
N GLY A 57 18.80 12.66 7.61
CA GLY A 57 19.24 11.83 8.73
C GLY A 57 18.66 12.22 10.09
N THR A 58 17.79 13.24 10.14
CA THR A 58 17.10 13.61 11.38
C THR A 58 16.08 12.53 11.73
N ASN A 59 16.12 12.05 12.98
CA ASN A 59 15.11 11.14 13.49
C ASN A 59 13.93 11.93 14.08
N LEU A 60 12.86 12.09 13.31
CA LEU A 60 11.64 12.78 13.73
C LEU A 60 10.78 11.85 14.59
N THR A 61 10.35 12.29 15.75
CA THR A 61 9.38 11.58 16.60
C THR A 61 8.00 12.20 16.47
N PHE A 62 6.96 11.36 16.45
CA PHE A 62 5.57 11.81 16.32
C PHE A 62 4.79 11.45 17.58
N ASP A 63 4.29 12.46 18.28
CA ASP A 63 3.44 12.28 19.46
C ASP A 63 1.99 12.02 19.04
N ASN A 64 1.73 10.80 18.57
CA ASN A 64 0.38 10.34 18.23
C ASN A 64 0.15 8.91 18.74
N PRO A 65 -0.08 8.73 20.06
CA PRO A 65 -0.24 7.41 20.66
C PRO A 65 -1.49 6.68 20.17
N THR A 66 -2.42 7.37 19.53
CA THR A 66 -3.63 6.75 18.95
C THR A 66 -3.38 6.10 17.58
N CYS A 67 -2.25 6.43 16.95
CA CYS A 67 -1.76 5.80 15.72
C CYS A 67 -0.80 4.65 16.03
N ASP A 68 -1.22 3.74 16.91
CA ASP A 68 -0.49 2.50 17.21
C ASP A 68 -0.85 1.44 16.15
N LEU A 69 -0.23 1.58 14.98
CA LEU A 69 -0.33 0.60 13.90
C LEU A 69 0.82 -0.40 14.05
N ALA A 70 0.50 -1.69 14.19
CA ALA A 70 1.51 -2.73 14.36
C ALA A 70 2.59 -2.66 13.27
N GLY A 71 3.86 -2.60 13.68
CA GLY A 71 5.00 -2.51 12.78
C GLY A 71 5.34 -1.11 12.28
N VAL A 72 4.59 -0.06 12.66
CA VAL A 72 4.91 1.34 12.33
C VAL A 72 5.63 1.98 13.52
N PRO A 73 6.91 2.38 13.39
CA PRO A 73 7.63 3.04 14.46
C PRO A 73 7.03 4.43 14.77
N PRO A 74 7.10 4.91 16.03
CA PRO A 74 6.64 6.26 16.40
C PRO A 74 7.64 7.36 15.95
N PHE A 75 8.53 7.01 15.02
CA PHE A 75 9.57 7.89 14.53
C PHE A 75 9.85 7.60 13.05
N GLN A 76 10.43 8.58 12.35
CA GLN A 76 10.87 8.43 10.97
C GLN A 76 12.16 9.19 10.74
N VAL A 77 13.14 8.52 10.13
CA VAL A 77 14.37 9.17 9.67
C VAL A 77 14.10 9.86 8.35
N THR A 78 14.50 11.13 8.24
CA THR A 78 14.38 11.92 7.02
C THR A 78 15.48 11.57 6.02
N LEU A 79 15.15 11.53 4.74
CA LEU A 79 16.07 11.08 3.68
C LEU A 79 16.63 12.23 2.83
N ALA A 80 16.17 13.46 3.05
CA ALA A 80 16.63 14.67 2.38
C ALA A 80 16.56 15.87 3.34
N ASP A 81 17.38 16.88 3.05
CA ASP A 81 17.22 18.22 3.62
C ASP A 81 15.91 18.80 3.08
N MET A 82 15.01 19.21 3.97
CA MET A 82 13.66 19.62 3.57
C MET A 82 13.05 20.68 4.49
N CYS A 83 12.03 21.36 3.99
CA CYS A 83 11.09 22.11 4.81
C CYS A 83 9.90 21.22 5.18
N ARG A 84 9.68 21.00 6.48
CA ARG A 84 8.51 20.30 7.00
C ARG A 84 7.47 21.32 7.41
N VAL A 85 6.31 21.29 6.79
CA VAL A 85 5.17 22.17 7.08
C VAL A 85 4.02 21.32 7.61
N SER A 86 3.43 21.71 8.74
CA SER A 86 2.23 21.07 9.29
C SER A 86 1.07 22.05 9.24
N LEU A 87 -0.04 21.62 8.65
CA LEU A 87 -1.20 22.44 8.34
C LEU A 87 -2.47 21.83 8.93
N ASN A 88 -3.41 22.69 9.30
CA ASN A 88 -4.79 22.35 9.58
C ASN A 88 -5.66 22.94 8.46
N VAL A 89 -6.53 22.11 7.88
CA VAL A 89 -7.43 22.53 6.80
C VAL A 89 -8.86 22.16 7.17
N SER A 90 -9.73 23.16 7.33
CA SER A 90 -11.16 22.91 7.57
C SER A 90 -11.82 22.40 6.28
N THR A 91 -12.47 21.25 6.36
CA THR A 91 -13.16 20.59 5.24
C THR A 91 -14.67 20.81 5.29
N SER A 92 -15.21 21.17 6.46
CA SER A 92 -16.57 21.66 6.68
C SER A 92 -16.63 22.53 7.96
N ASP A 93 -17.83 22.92 8.38
CA ASP A 93 -18.04 23.60 9.67
C ASP A 93 -17.80 22.68 10.89
N SER A 94 -17.75 21.36 10.69
CA SER A 94 -17.63 20.35 11.75
C SER A 94 -16.54 19.29 11.51
N SER A 95 -15.70 19.47 10.49
CA SER A 95 -14.60 18.55 10.17
C SER A 95 -13.40 19.28 9.59
N GLY A 96 -12.23 18.64 9.66
CA GLY A 96 -11.00 19.15 9.10
C GLY A 96 -9.91 18.08 9.09
N ILE A 97 -8.84 18.36 8.36
CA ILE A 97 -7.70 17.47 8.24
C ILE A 97 -6.45 18.14 8.81
N ILE A 98 -5.61 17.33 9.43
CA ILE A 98 -4.22 17.67 9.68
C ILE A 98 -3.42 17.07 8.54
N MET A 99 -2.66 17.90 7.85
CA MET A 99 -1.78 17.47 6.76
C MET A 99 -0.36 17.94 6.98
N GLU A 100 0.60 17.22 6.43
CA GLU A 100 1.98 17.64 6.34
C GLU A 100 2.43 17.74 4.89
N ALA A 101 3.30 18.72 4.64
CA ALA A 101 4.03 18.87 3.39
C ALA A 101 5.53 18.82 3.68
N TRP A 102 6.22 17.88 3.07
CA TRP A 102 7.67 17.69 3.13
C TRP A 102 8.25 18.15 1.80
N LEU A 103 8.87 19.33 1.84
CA LEU A 103 9.34 20.07 0.67
C LEU A 103 10.88 19.98 0.60
N PRO A 104 11.47 19.06 -0.19
CA PRO A 104 12.91 18.85 -0.23
C PRO A 104 13.67 20.02 -0.89
N THR A 105 14.93 20.21 -0.50
CA THR A 105 15.86 21.16 -1.13
C THR A 105 16.22 20.74 -2.55
N ASN A 106 16.36 19.45 -2.81
CA ASN A 106 16.61 18.84 -4.11
C ASN A 106 15.32 18.55 -4.89
N TRP A 107 14.39 19.50 -4.91
CA TRP A 107 13.10 19.32 -5.57
C TRP A 107 13.25 19.11 -7.09
N THR A 108 12.61 18.06 -7.59
CA THR A 108 12.67 17.63 -9.00
C THR A 108 11.61 18.30 -9.88
N GLY A 109 10.77 19.16 -9.30
CA GLY A 109 9.58 19.68 -9.97
C GLY A 109 8.36 18.76 -9.84
N ARG A 110 8.47 17.63 -9.13
CA ARG A 110 7.38 16.65 -8.97
C ARG A 110 6.63 16.85 -7.66
N PHE A 111 5.32 16.62 -7.69
CA PHE A 111 4.45 16.59 -6.52
C PHE A 111 4.01 15.15 -6.24
N LEU A 112 3.89 14.76 -4.97
CA LEU A 112 3.42 13.43 -4.55
C LEU A 112 2.43 13.54 -3.38
N SER A 113 1.30 12.86 -3.46
CA SER A 113 0.44 12.61 -2.29
C SER A 113 0.56 11.16 -1.83
N THR A 114 0.60 10.96 -0.52
CA THR A 114 0.49 9.65 0.11
C THR A 114 -0.97 9.35 0.49
N GLY A 115 -1.22 8.12 0.95
CA GLY A 115 -2.51 7.68 1.50
C GLY A 115 -2.47 7.32 2.99
N ASN A 116 -3.44 6.50 3.40
CA ASN A 116 -3.59 5.96 4.76
C ASN A 116 -3.74 4.42 4.75
N GLY A 117 -3.94 3.81 5.92
CA GLY A 117 -4.18 2.37 6.07
C GLY A 117 -5.34 2.07 7.02
N GLY A 118 -6.04 0.95 6.82
CA GLY A 118 -7.19 0.55 7.64
C GLY A 118 -8.28 1.63 7.73
N LEU A 119 -8.90 1.79 8.90
CA LEU A 119 -9.78 2.93 9.23
C LEU A 119 -9.01 4.12 9.81
N ALA A 120 -7.69 4.12 9.69
CA ALA A 120 -6.86 5.03 10.46
C ALA A 120 -6.82 6.44 9.88
N GLY A 121 -6.80 7.40 10.79
CA GLY A 121 -6.46 8.80 10.56
C GLY A 121 -4.98 9.06 10.85
N CYS A 122 -4.10 8.25 10.27
CA CYS A 122 -2.67 8.27 10.53
C CYS A 122 -1.90 8.62 9.27
N ILE A 123 -1.06 9.66 9.35
CA ILE A 123 -0.15 10.05 8.28
C ILE A 123 0.92 8.98 8.13
N GLN A 124 1.13 8.50 6.90
CA GLN A 124 2.15 7.50 6.56
C GLN A 124 3.53 8.17 6.40
N TYR A 125 4.19 8.48 7.52
CA TYR A 125 5.45 9.23 7.52
C TYR A 125 6.59 8.52 6.77
N ALA A 126 6.61 7.19 6.73
CA ALA A 126 7.59 6.44 5.94
C ALA A 126 7.45 6.74 4.43
N ASP A 127 6.22 6.85 3.94
CA ASP A 127 5.96 7.19 2.53
C ASP A 127 6.25 8.68 2.26
N LEU A 128 6.01 9.57 3.23
CA LEU A 128 6.44 10.97 3.14
C LEU A 128 7.97 11.07 3.01
N ALA A 129 8.71 10.34 3.85
CA ALA A 129 10.17 10.29 3.81
C ALA A 129 10.66 9.71 2.48
N TYR A 130 10.01 8.66 2.00
CA TYR A 130 10.34 8.03 0.72
C TYR A 130 10.19 8.99 -0.45
N GLY A 131 9.03 9.64 -0.58
CA GLY A 131 8.78 10.64 -1.63
C GLY A 131 9.73 11.83 -1.54
N ALA A 132 9.89 12.40 -0.35
CA ALA A 132 10.76 13.56 -0.16
C ALA A 132 12.24 13.22 -0.43
N GLY A 133 12.69 12.02 -0.05
CA GLY A 133 14.03 11.52 -0.35
C GLY A 133 14.32 11.42 -1.85
N LEU A 134 13.28 11.14 -2.65
CA LEU A 134 13.33 11.11 -4.11
C LEU A 134 13.14 12.49 -4.77
N GLY A 135 13.08 13.55 -3.97
CA GLY A 135 12.97 14.93 -4.45
C GLY A 135 11.55 15.31 -4.89
N PHE A 136 10.51 14.61 -4.42
CA PHE A 136 9.11 15.04 -4.59
C PHE A 136 8.72 16.00 -3.47
N ALA A 137 7.97 17.05 -3.82
CA ALA A 137 7.18 17.78 -2.82
C ALA A 137 6.05 16.87 -2.35
N THR A 138 6.19 16.29 -1.15
CA THR A 138 5.38 15.15 -0.72
C THR A 138 4.41 15.55 0.38
N VAL A 139 3.14 15.19 0.24
CA VAL A 139 2.09 15.54 1.19
C VAL A 139 1.32 14.31 1.70
N GLY A 140 0.78 14.41 2.90
CA GLY A 140 0.00 13.35 3.53
C GLY A 140 -0.91 13.91 4.62
N ALA A 141 -2.11 13.35 4.75
CA ALA A 141 -3.13 13.83 5.68
C ALA A 141 -3.63 12.72 6.61
N ASN A 142 -4.22 13.13 7.73
CA ASN A 142 -4.79 12.25 8.75
C ASN A 142 -6.19 11.73 8.41
N ASN A 143 -6.63 11.75 7.14
CA ASN A 143 -7.89 11.16 6.71
C ASN A 143 -9.18 11.74 7.34
N GLY A 144 -9.10 12.86 8.08
CA GLY A 144 -10.25 13.52 8.72
C GLY A 144 -10.38 13.29 10.23
N HIS A 145 -9.53 12.43 10.82
CA HIS A 145 -9.54 12.15 12.26
C HIS A 145 -8.15 11.73 12.75
N ASN A 146 -7.98 11.47 14.05
CA ASN A 146 -6.74 10.94 14.59
C ASN A 146 -6.96 9.54 15.16
N GLY A 147 -5.99 8.65 14.92
CA GLY A 147 -5.96 7.31 15.48
C GLY A 147 -6.52 6.23 14.55
N SER A 148 -6.44 4.97 14.98
CA SER A 148 -6.77 3.80 14.15
C SER A 148 -8.24 3.35 14.20
N SER A 149 -9.04 3.87 15.14
CA SER A 149 -10.45 3.49 15.33
C SER A 149 -11.40 4.25 14.41
N GLY A 150 -12.47 3.58 14.00
CA GLY A 150 -13.60 4.18 13.28
C GLY A 150 -14.59 4.93 14.18
N GLN A 151 -14.36 5.02 15.50
CA GLN A 151 -15.24 5.75 16.42
C GLN A 151 -15.48 7.20 15.99
N ALA A 152 -14.50 7.83 15.34
CA ALA A 152 -14.60 9.20 14.84
C ALA A 152 -15.70 9.39 13.77
N PHE A 153 -16.21 8.31 13.15
CA PHE A 153 -17.29 8.37 12.17
C PHE A 153 -18.68 8.47 12.81
N TYR A 154 -18.82 8.04 14.07
CA TYR A 154 -20.11 7.91 14.73
C TYR A 154 -20.82 9.26 14.85
N GLU A 155 -21.98 9.40 14.22
CA GLU A 155 -22.76 10.65 14.14
C GLU A 155 -21.99 11.84 13.54
N HIS A 156 -20.89 11.60 12.81
CA HIS A 156 -20.04 12.62 12.17
C HIS A 156 -19.87 12.34 10.67
N PRO A 157 -20.91 12.53 9.85
CA PRO A 157 -20.88 12.19 8.41
C PRO A 157 -19.84 13.00 7.62
N GLU A 158 -19.45 14.19 8.08
CA GLU A 158 -18.40 15.00 7.45
C GLU A 158 -17.00 14.42 7.68
N VAL A 159 -16.74 13.78 8.84
CA VAL A 159 -15.49 13.04 9.09
C VAL A 159 -15.44 11.77 8.22
N LEU A 160 -16.56 11.05 8.12
CA LEU A 160 -16.65 9.92 7.19
C LEU A 160 -16.41 10.35 5.75
N LYS A 161 -16.97 11.49 5.31
CA LYS A 161 -16.71 12.04 3.96
C LYS A 161 -15.24 12.37 3.73
N ASP A 162 -14.55 12.90 4.75
CA ASP A 162 -13.10 13.10 4.71
C ASP A 162 -12.35 11.78 4.50
N PHE A 163 -12.73 10.73 5.24
CA PHE A 163 -12.17 9.39 5.08
C PHE A 163 -12.41 8.79 3.70
N VAL A 164 -13.62 8.97 3.15
CA VAL A 164 -13.99 8.35 1.86
C VAL A 164 -13.21 8.96 0.71
N TYR A 165 -13.12 10.28 0.62
CA TYR A 165 -12.45 10.93 -0.50
C TYR A 165 -11.87 12.31 -0.18
N ARG A 166 -12.54 13.10 0.67
CA ARG A 166 -12.29 14.54 0.72
C ARG A 166 -10.94 14.87 1.34
N SER A 167 -10.43 14.06 2.28
CA SER A 167 -9.13 14.31 2.90
C SER A 167 -8.00 14.27 1.88
N VAL A 168 -7.90 13.21 1.07
CA VAL A 168 -6.85 13.07 0.05
C VAL A 168 -6.98 14.16 -1.02
N HIS A 169 -8.19 14.42 -1.52
CA HIS A 169 -8.40 15.47 -2.52
C HIS A 169 -8.03 16.87 -2.00
N THR A 170 -8.48 17.24 -0.79
CA THR A 170 -8.11 18.51 -0.16
C THR A 170 -6.61 18.61 0.10
N ASN A 171 -5.98 17.52 0.55
CA ASN A 171 -4.53 17.42 0.74
C ASN A 171 -3.77 17.67 -0.57
N VAL A 172 -4.26 17.17 -1.70
CA VAL A 172 -3.68 17.44 -3.03
C VAL A 172 -3.81 18.91 -3.41
N ILE A 173 -5.00 19.50 -3.29
CA ILE A 173 -5.23 20.91 -3.66
C ILE A 173 -4.33 21.83 -2.83
N VAL A 174 -4.38 21.72 -1.50
CA VAL A 174 -3.57 22.56 -0.60
C VAL A 174 -2.08 22.28 -0.78
N GLY A 175 -1.71 21.01 -0.97
CA GLY A 175 -0.34 20.58 -1.23
C GLY A 175 0.26 21.18 -2.49
N LYS A 176 -0.50 21.23 -3.59
CA LYS A 176 -0.06 21.85 -4.84
C LYS A 176 0.14 23.37 -4.69
N GLU A 177 -0.75 24.04 -3.95
CA GLU A 177 -0.62 25.48 -3.68
C GLU A 177 0.58 25.78 -2.77
N ILE A 178 0.78 25.05 -1.67
CA ILE A 178 1.92 25.28 -0.79
C ILE A 178 3.24 24.99 -1.50
N THR A 179 3.28 23.97 -2.35
CA THR A 179 4.44 23.66 -3.22
C THR A 179 4.76 24.84 -4.13
N LYS A 180 3.75 25.37 -4.83
CA LYS A 180 3.90 26.51 -5.74
C LYS A 180 4.36 27.77 -5.03
N MET A 181 3.79 28.05 -3.85
CA MET A 181 4.19 29.19 -3.03
C MET A 181 5.63 29.07 -2.56
N PHE A 182 6.05 27.88 -2.10
CA PHE A 182 7.38 27.67 -1.54
C PHE A 182 8.50 27.72 -2.59
N TYR A 183 8.34 27.02 -3.72
CA TYR A 183 9.36 26.98 -4.78
C TYR A 183 9.23 28.11 -5.80
N GLY A 184 8.23 28.98 -5.67
CA GLY A 184 7.95 30.05 -6.63
C GLY A 184 7.54 29.57 -8.03
N SER A 185 7.28 28.27 -8.19
CA SER A 185 6.94 27.63 -9.47
C SER A 185 6.01 26.43 -9.25
N ALA A 186 5.10 26.19 -10.19
CA ALA A 186 4.21 25.04 -10.13
C ALA A 186 4.98 23.74 -10.38
N HIS A 187 4.46 22.62 -9.86
CA HIS A 187 4.95 21.29 -10.21
C HIS A 187 4.70 20.99 -11.70
N ASN A 188 5.56 20.16 -12.28
CA ASN A 188 5.46 19.68 -13.66
C ASN A 188 4.50 18.50 -13.79
N PHE A 189 4.57 17.57 -12.82
CA PHE A 189 3.78 16.34 -12.76
C PHE A 189 3.35 16.05 -11.32
N SER A 190 2.17 15.43 -11.18
CA SER A 190 1.54 15.08 -9.92
C SER A 190 1.37 13.57 -9.78
N TYR A 191 1.81 13.01 -8.66
CA TYR A 191 1.84 11.58 -8.41
C TYR A 191 1.07 11.20 -7.15
N TYR A 192 0.64 9.94 -7.10
CA TYR A 192 0.07 9.32 -5.90
C TYR A 192 0.79 8.02 -5.56
N LEU A 193 0.99 7.78 -4.26
CA LEU A 193 1.49 6.53 -3.70
C LEU A 193 0.62 6.09 -2.52
N GLY A 194 0.09 4.87 -2.58
CA GLY A 194 -0.63 4.29 -1.44
C GLY A 194 -0.91 2.80 -1.58
N CYS A 195 -1.04 2.12 -0.45
CA CYS A 195 -1.39 0.70 -0.40
C CYS A 195 -2.54 0.46 0.61
N SER A 196 -3.30 -0.63 0.47
CA SER A 196 -4.45 -0.95 1.35
C SER A 196 -5.59 0.07 1.19
N THR A 197 -6.01 0.74 2.27
CA THR A 197 -6.88 1.93 2.20
C THR A 197 -6.29 3.01 1.30
N GLY A 198 -4.97 3.19 1.28
CA GLY A 198 -4.27 4.04 0.32
C GLY A 198 -4.44 3.57 -1.12
N GLY A 199 -4.42 2.26 -1.35
CA GLY A 199 -4.77 1.72 -2.66
C GLY A 199 -6.18 2.13 -3.08
N ARG A 200 -7.18 1.96 -2.20
CA ARG A 200 -8.55 2.43 -2.43
C ARG A 200 -8.60 3.94 -2.70
N GLN A 201 -7.91 4.76 -1.90
CA GLN A 201 -7.86 6.21 -2.08
C GLN A 201 -7.26 6.60 -3.44
N GLY A 202 -6.21 5.93 -3.91
CA GLY A 202 -5.65 6.12 -5.25
C GLY A 202 -6.68 5.81 -6.35
N PHE A 203 -7.41 4.69 -6.24
CA PHE A 203 -8.51 4.37 -7.16
C PHE A 203 -9.65 5.39 -7.07
N LYS A 204 -9.97 5.90 -5.88
CA LYS A 204 -10.98 6.95 -5.67
C LYS A 204 -10.59 8.22 -6.41
N SER A 205 -9.33 8.64 -6.35
CA SER A 205 -8.84 9.77 -7.14
C SER A 205 -8.92 9.50 -8.65
N VAL A 206 -8.55 8.31 -9.11
CA VAL A 206 -8.67 7.94 -10.54
C VAL A 206 -10.12 7.99 -11.03
N GLN A 207 -11.07 7.54 -10.22
CA GLN A 207 -12.50 7.46 -10.57
C GLN A 207 -13.20 8.83 -10.47
N ASP A 208 -12.98 9.59 -9.39
CA ASP A 208 -13.80 10.75 -9.03
C ASP A 208 -13.05 12.09 -9.22
N PHE A 209 -11.72 12.10 -9.17
CA PHE A 209 -10.86 13.30 -9.24
C PHE A 209 -9.72 13.10 -10.25
N PRO A 210 -10.03 12.78 -11.50
CA PRO A 210 -9.04 12.32 -12.45
C PRO A 210 -7.87 13.31 -12.59
N GLU A 211 -8.11 14.61 -12.48
CA GLU A 211 -7.15 15.73 -12.55
C GLU A 211 -6.15 15.84 -11.39
N ASP A 212 -6.35 15.12 -10.29
CA ASP A 212 -5.45 15.21 -9.15
C ASP A 212 -4.05 14.69 -9.49
N PHE A 213 -3.95 13.66 -10.34
CA PHE A 213 -2.70 12.98 -10.63
C PHE A 213 -2.50 12.67 -12.12
N ASP A 214 -1.24 12.70 -12.53
CA ASP A 214 -0.74 12.20 -13.81
C ASP A 214 -0.30 10.73 -13.69
N GLY A 215 0.21 10.34 -12.51
CA GLY A 215 0.60 8.95 -12.19
C GLY A 215 0.07 8.49 -10.83
N VAL A 216 -0.49 7.29 -10.76
CA VAL A 216 -1.03 6.69 -9.53
C VAL A 216 -0.42 5.30 -9.32
N LEU A 217 0.27 5.10 -8.20
CA LEU A 217 0.72 3.79 -7.73
C LEU A 217 -0.19 3.34 -6.57
N ALA A 218 -1.06 2.37 -6.84
CA ALA A 218 -2.09 1.89 -5.91
C ALA A 218 -1.96 0.39 -5.63
N GLY A 219 -1.44 0.04 -4.44
CA GLY A 219 -1.20 -1.33 -4.00
C GLY A 219 -2.33 -1.95 -3.18
N ALA A 220 -2.55 -3.25 -3.31
CA ALA A 220 -3.49 -4.06 -2.53
C ALA A 220 -4.80 -3.31 -2.18
N PRO A 221 -5.51 -2.77 -3.19
CA PRO A 221 -6.52 -1.75 -2.95
C PRO A 221 -7.75 -2.33 -2.25
N GLY A 222 -8.16 -1.71 -1.14
CA GLY A 222 -9.40 -2.04 -0.42
C GLY A 222 -10.68 -1.61 -1.14
N LEU A 223 -10.87 -2.08 -2.38
CA LEU A 223 -12.05 -1.82 -3.19
C LEU A 223 -13.26 -2.63 -2.70
N LYS A 224 -14.47 -2.27 -3.16
CA LYS A 224 -15.73 -2.80 -2.63
C LYS A 224 -15.77 -2.72 -1.11
N PHE A 225 -15.39 -1.56 -0.56
CA PHE A 225 -15.01 -1.43 0.84
C PHE A 225 -16.03 -2.01 1.85
N SER A 226 -17.33 -1.75 1.68
CA SER A 226 -18.37 -2.35 2.53
C SER A 226 -18.42 -3.88 2.42
N ASN A 227 -18.25 -4.42 1.21
CA ASN A 227 -18.21 -5.86 0.97
C ASN A 227 -16.92 -6.49 1.52
N LEU A 228 -15.78 -5.80 1.46
CA LEU A 228 -14.53 -6.21 2.11
C LEU A 228 -14.72 -6.32 3.63
N MET A 229 -15.34 -5.33 4.27
CA MET A 229 -15.66 -5.39 5.71
C MET A 229 -16.58 -6.55 6.04
N SER A 230 -17.58 -6.80 5.18
CA SER A 230 -18.50 -7.92 5.33
C SER A 230 -17.81 -9.29 5.17
N TRP A 231 -16.92 -9.40 4.18
CA TRP A 231 -16.14 -10.61 3.92
C TRP A 231 -15.16 -10.93 5.05
N LEU A 232 -14.47 -9.92 5.58
CA LEU A 232 -13.64 -10.08 6.78
C LEU A 232 -14.49 -10.46 8.00
N GLY A 233 -15.64 -9.81 8.19
CA GLY A 233 -16.56 -10.11 9.29
C GLY A 233 -17.10 -11.54 9.28
N ARG A 234 -17.26 -12.13 8.08
CA ARG A 234 -17.70 -13.52 7.92
C ARG A 234 -16.71 -14.52 8.50
N PHE A 235 -15.40 -14.23 8.57
CA PHE A 235 -14.42 -15.17 9.10
C PHE A 235 -14.65 -15.52 10.57
N PHE A 236 -15.04 -14.54 11.39
CA PHE A 236 -15.42 -14.81 12.79
C PHE A 236 -16.63 -15.77 12.86
N ASN A 237 -17.61 -15.61 11.99
CA ASN A 237 -18.78 -16.50 11.95
C ASN A 237 -18.43 -17.93 11.50
N ILE A 238 -17.38 -18.10 10.69
CA ILE A 238 -16.90 -19.41 10.24
C ILE A 238 -16.09 -20.09 11.35
N LEU A 239 -15.10 -19.39 11.90
CA LEU A 239 -14.08 -19.95 12.79
C LEU A 239 -14.51 -19.94 14.26
N GLY A 240 -15.33 -18.97 14.66
CA GLY A 240 -15.85 -18.83 16.02
C GLY A 240 -14.81 -18.47 17.07
N THR A 241 -15.16 -18.72 18.33
CA THR A 241 -14.29 -18.54 19.50
C THR A 241 -13.43 -19.80 19.74
N PRO A 242 -12.41 -19.77 20.63
CA PRO A 242 -11.58 -20.94 20.92
C PRO A 242 -12.32 -22.21 21.39
N ASP A 243 -13.54 -22.07 21.89
CA ASP A 243 -14.40 -23.19 22.31
C ASP A 243 -15.24 -23.76 21.15
N SER A 244 -15.21 -23.13 19.97
CA SER A 244 -16.00 -23.53 18.81
C SER A 244 -15.38 -24.76 18.13
N PRO A 245 -16.19 -25.74 17.67
CA PRO A 245 -15.66 -26.93 16.99
C PRO A 245 -14.98 -26.61 15.64
N SER A 246 -15.27 -25.46 15.04
CA SER A 246 -14.67 -24.95 13.81
C SER A 246 -13.42 -24.11 14.04
N PHE A 247 -13.04 -23.82 15.29
CA PHE A 247 -11.87 -23.00 15.59
C PHE A 247 -10.58 -23.73 15.23
N ILE A 248 -9.62 -23.00 14.66
CA ILE A 248 -8.33 -23.52 14.20
C ILE A 248 -7.24 -22.65 14.81
N THR A 249 -6.28 -23.27 15.48
CA THR A 249 -5.19 -22.53 16.14
C THR A 249 -4.18 -22.01 15.13
N THR A 250 -3.37 -21.02 15.53
CA THR A 250 -2.26 -20.52 14.70
C THR A 250 -1.31 -21.66 14.31
N ASP A 251 -0.97 -22.54 15.25
CA ASP A 251 -0.09 -23.69 14.96
C ASP A 251 -0.69 -24.65 13.92
N GLN A 252 -2.01 -24.83 13.89
CA GLN A 252 -2.66 -25.65 12.87
C GLN A 252 -2.68 -24.94 11.50
N TRP A 253 -2.88 -23.62 11.45
CA TRP A 253 -2.74 -22.85 10.21
C TRP A 253 -1.32 -22.94 9.65
N LEU A 254 -0.31 -22.69 10.48
CA LEU A 254 1.10 -22.68 10.09
C LEU A 254 1.65 -24.08 9.78
N GLY A 255 1.42 -25.03 10.70
CA GLY A 255 2.07 -26.33 10.71
C GLY A 255 1.35 -27.42 9.92
N LEU A 256 0.04 -27.26 9.66
CA LEU A 256 -0.76 -28.25 8.93
C LEU A 256 -1.35 -27.69 7.65
N ILE A 257 -2.15 -26.62 7.75
CA ILE A 257 -2.91 -26.12 6.61
C ILE A 257 -1.98 -25.52 5.56
N HIS A 258 -1.09 -24.61 5.95
CA HIS A 258 -0.14 -23.99 5.03
C HIS A 258 0.78 -25.04 4.37
N GLN A 259 1.28 -25.99 5.16
CA GLN A 259 2.12 -27.08 4.63
C GLN A 259 1.36 -27.96 3.63
N ASN A 260 0.06 -28.21 3.86
CA ASN A 260 -0.75 -28.96 2.91
C ASN A 260 -1.13 -28.15 1.67
N VAL A 261 -1.35 -26.84 1.82
CA VAL A 261 -1.53 -25.90 0.70
C VAL A 261 -0.30 -25.96 -0.21
N LEU A 262 0.92 -25.80 0.33
CA LEU A 262 2.15 -25.88 -0.47
C LEU A 262 2.31 -27.27 -1.10
N LYS A 263 2.06 -28.35 -0.36
CA LYS A 263 2.09 -29.73 -0.90
C LYS A 263 1.20 -29.91 -2.13
N GLN A 264 0.04 -29.26 -2.16
CA GLN A 264 -0.92 -29.37 -3.28
C GLN A 264 -0.63 -28.36 -4.40
N CYS A 265 -0.05 -27.20 -4.09
CA CYS A 265 -0.07 -26.04 -4.99
C CYS A 265 1.27 -25.40 -5.35
N ASP A 266 2.32 -25.55 -4.55
CA ASP A 266 3.64 -24.94 -4.78
C ASP A 266 4.17 -25.31 -6.18
N LYS A 267 4.17 -26.62 -6.49
CA LYS A 267 4.70 -27.13 -7.75
C LYS A 267 3.85 -26.86 -9.01
N ILE A 268 2.75 -26.14 -8.91
CA ILE A 268 1.88 -25.88 -10.07
C ILE A 268 2.61 -25.02 -11.12
N ASP A 269 3.45 -24.08 -10.70
CA ASP A 269 4.28 -23.25 -11.59
C ASP A 269 5.59 -23.92 -12.05
N GLY A 270 5.85 -25.15 -11.56
CA GLY A 270 6.98 -25.98 -11.95
C GLY A 270 8.18 -25.91 -11.02
N VAL A 271 8.12 -25.10 -9.95
CA VAL A 271 9.16 -24.96 -8.93
C VAL A 271 8.60 -25.34 -7.56
N GLU A 272 9.44 -25.88 -6.68
CA GLU A 272 9.08 -26.18 -5.29
C GLU A 272 9.94 -25.25 -4.41
N ASP A 273 9.52 -23.99 -4.30
CA ASP A 273 10.23 -22.93 -3.58
C ASP A 273 9.39 -22.33 -2.43
N GLY A 274 8.25 -22.96 -2.10
CA GLY A 274 7.35 -22.52 -1.06
C GLY A 274 6.49 -21.32 -1.47
N ILE A 275 6.44 -20.99 -2.76
CA ILE A 275 5.72 -19.83 -3.29
C ILE A 275 4.73 -20.31 -4.34
N ILE A 276 3.46 -19.94 -4.17
CA ILE A 276 2.46 -20.16 -5.22
C ILE A 276 2.52 -18.97 -6.17
N GLU A 277 3.09 -19.15 -7.37
CA GLU A 277 3.32 -18.04 -8.31
C GLU A 277 2.01 -17.45 -8.88
N ASP A 278 0.99 -18.29 -9.12
CA ASP A 278 -0.38 -17.87 -9.47
C ASP A 278 -1.42 -18.70 -8.69
N PRO A 279 -1.96 -18.18 -7.56
CA PRO A 279 -2.89 -18.93 -6.72
C PRO A 279 -4.26 -19.19 -7.36
N ASN A 280 -4.57 -18.56 -8.51
CA ASN A 280 -5.77 -18.90 -9.26
C ASN A 280 -5.76 -20.33 -9.80
N LEU A 281 -4.58 -20.94 -9.93
CA LEU A 281 -4.43 -22.33 -10.35
C LEU A 281 -4.53 -23.33 -9.19
N CYS A 282 -4.45 -22.86 -7.95
CA CYS A 282 -4.54 -23.68 -6.75
C CYS A 282 -5.99 -24.03 -6.42
N ASP A 283 -6.37 -25.30 -6.67
CA ASP A 283 -7.66 -25.88 -6.25
C ASP A 283 -7.47 -26.70 -4.96
N TYR A 284 -7.15 -26.01 -3.86
CA TYR A 284 -6.85 -26.62 -2.57
C TYR A 284 -8.01 -27.44 -2.00
N LYS A 285 -7.70 -28.65 -1.50
CA LYS A 285 -8.64 -29.62 -0.89
C LYS A 285 -8.27 -29.90 0.57
N PRO A 286 -8.88 -29.21 1.55
CA PRO A 286 -8.57 -29.42 2.97
C PRO A 286 -8.97 -30.80 3.51
N GLU A 287 -9.76 -31.58 2.77
CA GLU A 287 -10.20 -32.92 3.17
C GLU A 287 -9.04 -33.91 3.32
N GLU A 288 -7.90 -33.65 2.68
CA GLU A 288 -6.69 -34.45 2.87
C GLU A 288 -6.19 -34.42 4.32
N LEU A 289 -6.48 -33.33 5.06
CA LEU A 289 -6.14 -33.18 6.47
C LEU A 289 -7.19 -33.77 7.42
N MET A 290 -8.30 -34.34 6.93
CA MET A 290 -9.38 -34.79 7.81
C MET A 290 -8.95 -35.95 8.71
N CYS A 291 -9.21 -35.84 10.01
CA CYS A 291 -8.94 -36.89 10.98
C CYS A 291 -9.68 -38.19 10.66
N SER A 292 -8.99 -39.32 10.84
CA SER A 292 -9.66 -40.63 10.87
C SER A 292 -10.72 -40.68 11.98
N PRO A 293 -11.85 -41.40 11.79
CA PRO A 293 -12.88 -41.50 12.81
C PRO A 293 -12.34 -41.96 14.17
N GLY A 294 -12.61 -41.18 15.22
CA GLY A 294 -12.16 -41.48 16.59
C GLY A 294 -10.71 -41.09 16.90
N SER A 295 -9.98 -40.44 15.99
CA SER A 295 -8.68 -39.84 16.27
C SER A 295 -8.81 -38.62 17.17
N ASN A 296 -7.95 -38.53 18.19
CA ASN A 296 -7.74 -37.33 19.02
C ASN A 296 -6.37 -36.67 18.71
N SER A 297 -5.82 -36.94 17.52
CA SER A 297 -4.54 -36.34 17.10
C SER A 297 -4.71 -34.85 16.81
N THR A 298 -3.68 -34.08 17.13
CA THR A 298 -3.54 -32.67 16.76
C THR A 298 -2.95 -32.48 15.36
N ASP A 299 -2.56 -33.56 14.67
CA ASP A 299 -1.90 -33.57 13.36
C ASP A 299 -2.89 -33.67 12.18
N CYS A 300 -4.19 -33.48 12.46
CA CYS A 300 -5.28 -33.53 11.49
C CYS A 300 -6.38 -32.55 11.92
N LEU A 301 -7.32 -32.29 11.01
CA LEU A 301 -8.46 -31.41 11.22
C LEU A 301 -9.75 -32.21 11.43
N THR A 302 -10.59 -31.76 12.36
CA THR A 302 -11.93 -32.31 12.53
C THR A 302 -12.82 -31.99 11.32
N PRO A 303 -13.95 -32.70 11.10
CA PRO A 303 -14.87 -32.36 10.01
C PRO A 303 -15.36 -30.90 10.04
N ALA A 304 -15.56 -30.32 11.23
CA ALA A 304 -15.97 -28.93 11.38
C ALA A 304 -14.85 -27.95 11.00
N GLN A 305 -13.60 -28.26 11.34
CA GLN A 305 -12.43 -27.46 10.94
C GLN A 305 -12.19 -27.56 9.42
N VAL A 306 -12.30 -28.75 8.82
CA VAL A 306 -12.17 -28.93 7.36
C VAL A 306 -13.22 -28.11 6.62
N ASP A 307 -14.47 -28.12 7.08
CA ASP A 307 -15.54 -27.30 6.50
C ASP A 307 -15.24 -25.80 6.66
N ALA A 308 -14.75 -25.37 7.83
CA ALA A 308 -14.35 -23.99 8.06
C ALA A 308 -13.24 -23.53 7.10
N VAL A 309 -12.19 -24.33 6.90
CA VAL A 309 -11.12 -24.03 5.93
C VAL A 309 -11.68 -23.92 4.51
N ARG A 310 -12.57 -24.83 4.11
CA ARG A 310 -13.23 -24.74 2.79
C ARG A 310 -14.00 -23.44 2.64
N GLN A 311 -14.75 -23.04 3.66
CA GLN A 311 -15.54 -21.80 3.63
C GLN A 311 -14.64 -20.56 3.55
N VAL A 312 -13.51 -20.52 4.26
CA VAL A 312 -12.52 -19.43 4.17
C VAL A 312 -12.04 -19.23 2.72
N PHE A 313 -11.70 -20.33 2.03
CA PHE A 313 -11.26 -20.31 0.63
C PHE A 313 -12.41 -20.31 -0.39
N SER A 314 -13.63 -19.99 0.03
CA SER A 314 -14.80 -19.89 -0.85
C SER A 314 -15.26 -18.44 -1.05
N PRO A 315 -15.70 -18.07 -2.27
CA PRO A 315 -16.25 -16.74 -2.54
C PRO A 315 -17.51 -16.50 -1.69
N MET A 316 -17.80 -15.23 -1.45
CA MET A 316 -18.97 -14.79 -0.70
C MET A 316 -20.05 -14.30 -1.66
N TYR A 317 -21.28 -14.77 -1.48
CA TYR A 317 -22.43 -14.40 -2.29
C TYR A 317 -23.48 -13.66 -1.47
N ASP A 318 -24.25 -12.79 -2.12
CA ASP A 318 -25.39 -12.09 -1.54
C ASP A 318 -26.63 -13.00 -1.41
N LEU A 319 -27.75 -12.43 -0.92
CA LEU A 319 -29.02 -13.15 -0.76
C LEU A 319 -29.67 -13.58 -2.09
N ASN A 320 -29.24 -13.00 -3.21
CA ASN A 320 -29.73 -13.27 -4.57
C ASN A 320 -28.80 -14.21 -5.36
N GLY A 321 -27.67 -14.62 -4.78
CA GLY A 321 -26.65 -15.44 -5.43
C GLY A 321 -25.66 -14.67 -6.31
N ASN A 322 -25.60 -13.34 -6.21
CA ASN A 322 -24.57 -12.55 -6.87
C ASN A 322 -23.27 -12.55 -6.06
N LEU A 323 -22.13 -12.44 -6.74
CA LEU A 323 -20.83 -12.37 -6.09
C LEU A 323 -20.68 -11.07 -5.29
N LEU A 324 -20.60 -11.17 -3.97
CA LEU A 324 -20.38 -10.06 -3.06
C LEU A 324 -18.88 -9.73 -3.00
N TYR A 325 -18.06 -10.74 -2.68
CA TYR A 325 -16.61 -10.62 -2.54
C TYR A 325 -15.91 -11.93 -2.96
N SER A 326 -14.70 -11.83 -3.51
CA SER A 326 -13.96 -12.98 -4.04
C SER A 326 -13.47 -13.89 -2.91
N LYS A 327 -13.03 -15.11 -3.26
CA LYS A 327 -12.43 -16.03 -2.29
C LYS A 327 -11.12 -15.48 -1.73
N GLN A 328 -10.74 -15.91 -0.52
CA GLN A 328 -9.33 -15.83 -0.11
C GLN A 328 -8.50 -16.71 -1.07
N GLN A 329 -7.32 -16.23 -1.47
CA GLN A 329 -6.37 -17.06 -2.19
C GLN A 329 -5.49 -17.86 -1.22
N PRO A 330 -5.22 -19.16 -1.48
CA PRO A 330 -4.26 -19.93 -0.69
C PRO A 330 -2.83 -19.40 -0.84
N GLY A 331 -2.01 -19.58 0.20
CA GLY A 331 -0.58 -19.27 0.20
C GLY A 331 -0.16 -18.20 1.21
N GLY A 332 -1.12 -17.53 1.88
CA GLY A 332 -0.85 -16.50 2.90
C GLY A 332 -1.02 -16.99 4.35
N GLU A 333 -1.26 -18.28 4.56
CA GLU A 333 -1.60 -18.86 5.88
C GLU A 333 -0.42 -18.89 6.86
N ASN A 334 0.74 -18.37 6.47
CA ASN A 334 1.92 -18.19 7.30
C ASN A 334 2.25 -16.73 7.63
N THR A 335 1.42 -15.80 7.18
CA THR A 335 1.65 -14.36 7.38
C THR A 335 1.23 -13.89 8.77
N VAL A 336 1.75 -12.72 9.16
CA VAL A 336 1.41 -12.06 10.44
C VAL A 336 -0.09 -11.77 10.62
N TRP A 337 -0.85 -11.79 9.52
CA TRP A 337 -2.29 -11.50 9.52
C TRP A 337 -3.17 -12.68 9.96
N VAL A 338 -2.64 -13.90 9.98
CA VAL A 338 -3.39 -15.08 10.41
C VAL A 338 -3.86 -14.95 11.84
N ALA A 339 -3.00 -14.43 12.72
CA ALA A 339 -3.35 -14.23 14.12
C ALA A 339 -4.54 -13.28 14.34
N PRO A 340 -4.50 -12.01 13.86
CA PRO A 340 -5.62 -11.08 14.03
C PRO A 340 -6.87 -11.44 13.23
N VAL A 341 -6.75 -12.07 12.05
CA VAL A 341 -7.89 -12.33 11.14
C VAL A 341 -8.57 -13.67 11.43
N TYR A 342 -7.83 -14.75 11.70
CA TYR A 342 -8.38 -16.10 11.82
C TYR A 342 -8.37 -16.67 13.24
N THR A 343 -7.38 -16.35 14.06
CA THR A 343 -7.15 -17.09 15.31
C THR A 343 -7.33 -16.26 16.58
N SER A 344 -7.74 -15.00 16.46
CA SER A 344 -8.01 -14.12 17.62
C SER A 344 -9.22 -14.60 18.43
N GLY A 345 -10.13 -15.34 17.79
CA GLY A 345 -11.38 -15.77 18.40
C GLY A 345 -12.32 -14.61 18.75
N GLN A 346 -12.12 -13.44 18.14
CA GLN A 346 -12.90 -12.21 18.34
C GLN A 346 -13.20 -11.55 16.98
N PRO A 347 -14.28 -10.77 16.85
CA PRO A 347 -14.49 -9.95 15.67
C PRO A 347 -13.31 -8.99 15.43
N ILE A 348 -12.94 -8.81 14.16
CA ILE A 348 -11.86 -7.90 13.77
C ILE A 348 -12.27 -6.46 14.13
N SER A 349 -11.39 -5.73 14.82
CA SER A 349 -11.72 -4.42 15.42
C SER A 349 -12.21 -3.39 14.40
N PHE A 350 -11.52 -3.24 13.27
CA PHE A 350 -11.94 -2.27 12.26
C PHE A 350 -13.21 -2.71 11.51
N VAL A 351 -13.52 -4.02 11.45
CA VAL A 351 -14.81 -4.49 10.95
C VAL A 351 -15.92 -4.13 11.95
N ALA A 352 -15.69 -4.40 13.24
CA ALA A 352 -16.62 -4.03 14.30
C ALA A 352 -16.92 -2.53 14.29
N ASP A 353 -15.89 -1.69 14.20
CA ASP A 353 -16.01 -0.23 14.12
C ASP A 353 -16.83 0.22 12.91
N TRP A 354 -16.63 -0.39 11.74
CA TRP A 354 -17.45 -0.06 10.55
C TRP A 354 -18.94 -0.33 10.80
N PHE A 355 -19.27 -1.50 11.37
CA PHE A 355 -20.66 -1.84 11.65
C PHE A 355 -21.26 -1.02 12.81
N HIS A 356 -20.49 -0.70 13.85
CA HIS A 356 -20.96 0.13 14.96
C HIS A 356 -21.14 1.60 14.59
N TYR A 357 -20.20 2.18 13.84
CA TYR A 357 -20.09 3.63 13.72
C TYR A 357 -20.53 4.18 12.38
N VAL A 358 -20.76 3.30 11.39
CA VAL A 358 -21.24 3.70 10.05
C VAL A 358 -22.53 2.99 9.66
N VAL A 359 -22.62 1.66 9.83
CA VAL A 359 -23.80 0.89 9.39
C VAL A 359 -24.96 0.97 10.39
N TYR A 360 -24.64 0.84 11.68
CA TYR A 360 -25.61 0.84 12.79
C TYR A 360 -25.20 1.85 13.87
N ASP A 361 -25.17 1.39 15.11
CA ASP A 361 -24.79 2.11 16.30
C ASP A 361 -23.98 1.18 17.24
N PRO A 362 -23.33 1.72 18.30
CA PRO A 362 -22.44 0.96 19.18
C PRO A 362 -23.12 -0.15 20.00
N SER A 363 -24.46 -0.24 19.98
CA SER A 363 -25.20 -1.32 20.64
C SER A 363 -25.35 -2.58 19.78
N ARG A 364 -25.02 -2.53 18.48
CA ARG A 364 -25.11 -3.69 17.57
C ARG A 364 -24.11 -4.77 17.98
N ASP A 365 -24.60 -5.97 18.30
CA ASP A 365 -23.74 -7.13 18.54
C ASP A 365 -23.09 -7.66 17.25
N VAL A 366 -21.85 -7.26 16.99
CA VAL A 366 -21.09 -7.64 15.79
C VAL A 366 -20.70 -9.12 15.73
N THR A 367 -20.88 -9.90 16.80
CA THR A 367 -20.66 -11.35 16.77
C THR A 367 -21.77 -12.12 16.04
N THR A 368 -22.87 -11.43 15.70
CA THR A 368 -24.08 -12.01 15.08
C THR A 368 -24.36 -11.45 13.69
N LEU A 369 -23.37 -10.80 13.06
CA LEU A 369 -23.52 -10.28 11.70
C LEU A 369 -23.84 -11.42 10.74
N ASN A 370 -24.73 -11.18 9.78
CA ASN A 370 -25.13 -12.14 8.76
C ASN A 370 -25.33 -11.46 7.40
N LEU A 371 -25.75 -12.24 6.39
CA LEU A 371 -25.96 -11.73 5.02
C LEU A 371 -26.90 -10.51 4.92
N THR A 372 -27.86 -10.37 5.85
CA THR A 372 -28.76 -9.20 5.87
C THR A 372 -28.01 -7.94 6.30
N ASP A 373 -27.16 -8.04 7.33
CA ASP A 373 -26.32 -6.91 7.77
C ASP A 373 -25.35 -6.49 6.66
N TYR A 374 -24.80 -7.47 5.95
CA TYR A 374 -23.88 -7.23 4.84
C TYR A 374 -24.56 -6.55 3.64
N GLN A 375 -25.81 -6.92 3.32
CA GLN A 375 -26.60 -6.22 2.30
C GLN A 375 -26.88 -4.77 2.71
N ILE A 376 -27.20 -4.53 3.99
CA ILE A 376 -27.43 -3.17 4.50
C ILE A 376 -26.16 -2.32 4.36
N ALA A 377 -24.99 -2.87 4.68
CA ALA A 377 -23.71 -2.18 4.54
C ALA A 377 -23.35 -1.87 3.07
N GLU A 378 -23.67 -2.78 2.15
CA GLU A 378 -23.53 -2.58 0.71
C GLU A 378 -24.47 -1.49 0.19
N ASP A 379 -25.76 -1.56 0.54
CA ASP A 379 -26.79 -0.61 0.09
C ASP A 379 -26.53 0.81 0.60
N LEU A 380 -25.96 0.95 1.82
CA LEU A 380 -25.65 2.25 2.41
C LEU A 380 -24.59 3.02 1.61
N ASN A 381 -23.54 2.33 1.14
CA ASN A 381 -22.41 2.83 0.34
C ASN A 381 -22.11 4.35 0.53
N PRO A 382 -21.77 4.80 1.75
CA PRO A 382 -21.72 6.22 2.06
C PRO A 382 -20.66 6.90 1.18
N PHE A 383 -21.06 7.97 0.49
CA PHE A 383 -20.19 8.74 -0.41
C PHE A 383 -19.47 7.91 -1.50
N ASN A 384 -20.08 6.81 -1.94
CA ASN A 384 -19.48 5.86 -2.87
C ASN A 384 -18.13 5.28 -2.40
N ILE A 385 -18.05 4.93 -1.12
CA ILE A 385 -16.86 4.31 -0.52
C ILE A 385 -16.49 2.97 -1.16
N ALA A 386 -17.45 2.29 -1.79
CA ALA A 386 -17.20 1.08 -2.57
C ALA A 386 -16.04 1.26 -3.56
N THR A 387 -15.89 2.46 -4.15
CA THR A 387 -14.76 2.81 -5.03
C THR A 387 -14.60 1.78 -6.15
N PHE A 388 -15.71 1.40 -6.80
CA PHE A 388 -15.76 0.30 -7.76
C PHE A 388 -16.32 0.73 -9.11
N GLU A 389 -16.00 1.96 -9.56
CA GLU A 389 -16.43 2.46 -10.86
C GLU A 389 -15.59 1.84 -12.00
N GLY A 390 -16.27 1.31 -13.03
CA GLY A 390 -15.60 0.61 -14.13
C GLY A 390 -15.18 1.52 -15.29
N ASN A 391 -15.67 2.76 -15.34
CA ASN A 391 -15.38 3.69 -16.43
C ASN A 391 -14.31 4.69 -16.01
N LEU A 392 -13.08 4.51 -16.50
CA LEU A 392 -11.94 5.38 -16.20
C LEU A 392 -11.58 6.31 -17.37
N SER A 393 -12.57 6.65 -18.21
CA SER A 393 -12.36 7.42 -19.45
C SER A 393 -11.77 8.81 -19.19
N ASP A 394 -12.18 9.50 -18.12
CA ASP A 394 -11.70 10.84 -17.82
C ASP A 394 -10.23 10.85 -17.38
N PHE A 395 -9.82 9.81 -16.64
CA PHE A 395 -8.40 9.61 -16.30
C PHE A 395 -7.57 9.26 -17.55
N LYS A 396 -8.05 8.32 -18.38
CA LYS A 396 -7.39 7.92 -19.62
C LYS A 396 -7.25 9.08 -20.62
N SER A 397 -8.30 9.88 -20.80
CA SER A 397 -8.35 10.95 -21.81
C SER A 397 -7.36 12.08 -21.56
N ARG A 398 -6.96 12.24 -20.30
CA ARG A 398 -5.91 13.18 -19.86
C ARG A 398 -4.52 12.54 -19.79
N ASN A 399 -4.35 11.34 -20.33
CA ASN A 399 -3.09 10.61 -20.34
C ASN A 399 -2.59 10.15 -18.96
N GLY A 400 -3.46 10.07 -17.95
CA GLY A 400 -3.11 9.56 -16.62
C GLY A 400 -2.66 8.10 -16.66
N LYS A 401 -1.70 7.72 -15.80
CA LYS A 401 -1.14 6.37 -15.68
C LYS A 401 -1.44 5.77 -14.31
N LEU A 402 -2.07 4.60 -14.30
CA LEU A 402 -2.38 3.82 -13.11
C LEU A 402 -1.55 2.54 -13.12
N MET A 403 -0.62 2.43 -12.19
CA MET A 403 0.05 1.18 -11.84
C MET A 403 -0.58 0.65 -10.57
N THR A 404 -1.14 -0.55 -10.63
CA THR A 404 -1.65 -1.25 -9.45
C THR A 404 -0.93 -2.57 -9.27
N PHE A 405 -0.76 -3.00 -8.02
CA PHE A 405 -0.14 -4.28 -7.69
C PHE A 405 -0.89 -4.95 -6.55
N HIS A 406 -0.78 -6.27 -6.44
CA HIS A 406 -1.33 -7.00 -5.32
C HIS A 406 -0.46 -8.21 -4.98
N GLY A 407 -0.11 -8.35 -3.69
CA GLY A 407 0.57 -9.52 -3.17
C GLY A 407 -0.30 -10.77 -3.28
N GLN A 408 0.24 -11.86 -3.82
CA GLN A 408 -0.55 -13.07 -4.05
C GLN A 408 -0.75 -13.91 -2.77
N ALA A 409 -0.04 -13.59 -1.69
CA ALA A 409 -0.18 -14.17 -0.36
C ALA A 409 -0.86 -13.19 0.64
N ASP A 410 -1.62 -12.21 0.12
CA ASP A 410 -2.36 -11.24 0.95
C ASP A 410 -3.58 -11.88 1.61
N MET A 411 -3.64 -11.82 2.94
CA MET A 411 -4.71 -12.40 3.77
C MET A 411 -5.72 -11.37 4.29
N LEU A 412 -5.45 -10.08 4.05
CA LEU A 412 -6.28 -9.00 4.55
C LEU A 412 -7.22 -8.46 3.47
N VAL A 413 -6.72 -8.38 2.23
CA VAL A 413 -7.49 -8.04 1.04
C VAL A 413 -7.22 -9.11 0.00
N SER A 414 -8.27 -9.71 -0.56
CA SER A 414 -8.04 -10.78 -1.55
C SER A 414 -7.47 -10.21 -2.85
N PRO A 415 -6.34 -10.75 -3.37
CA PRO A 415 -5.81 -10.34 -4.67
C PRO A 415 -6.78 -10.62 -5.82
N ALA A 416 -7.69 -11.60 -5.64
CA ALA A 416 -8.73 -11.92 -6.61
C ALA A 416 -9.67 -10.74 -6.89
N ASP A 417 -9.94 -9.87 -5.91
CA ASP A 417 -10.82 -8.71 -6.13
C ASP A 417 -10.16 -7.60 -6.95
N THR A 418 -8.83 -7.50 -6.95
CA THR A 418 -8.11 -6.57 -7.84
C THR A 418 -8.13 -7.08 -9.28
N GLU A 419 -8.00 -8.39 -9.49
CA GLU A 419 -8.20 -9.00 -10.81
C GLU A 419 -9.65 -8.85 -11.30
N LEU A 420 -10.62 -9.03 -10.40
CA LEU A 420 -12.03 -8.82 -10.69
C LEU A 420 -12.28 -7.37 -11.16
N TYR A 421 -11.69 -6.39 -10.47
CA TYR A 421 -11.80 -4.98 -10.84
C TYR A 421 -11.13 -4.67 -12.19
N TYR A 422 -9.91 -5.15 -12.43
CA TYR A 422 -9.23 -4.96 -13.74
C TYR A 422 -10.12 -5.47 -14.89
N ASN A 423 -10.66 -6.67 -14.74
CA ASN A 423 -11.56 -7.27 -15.73
C ASN A 423 -12.89 -6.51 -15.84
N TYR A 424 -13.40 -5.94 -14.75
CA TYR A 424 -14.59 -5.11 -14.75
C TYR A 424 -14.39 -3.80 -15.52
N VAL A 425 -13.25 -3.12 -15.33
CA VAL A 425 -12.90 -1.91 -16.10
C VAL A 425 -12.76 -2.24 -17.59
N SER A 426 -12.02 -3.30 -17.92
CA SER A 426 -11.86 -3.76 -19.31
C SER A 426 -13.21 -3.97 -20.00
N ARG A 427 -14.14 -4.68 -19.35
CA ARG A 427 -15.50 -4.90 -19.89
C ARG A 427 -16.31 -3.61 -19.98
N THR A 428 -16.26 -2.76 -18.96
CA THR A 428 -17.06 -1.52 -18.90
C THR A 428 -16.64 -0.52 -19.96
N MET A 429 -15.33 -0.37 -20.19
CA MET A 429 -14.80 0.53 -21.22
C MET A 429 -14.73 -0.10 -22.61
N GLY A 430 -14.94 -1.42 -22.72
CA GLY A 430 -14.78 -2.16 -23.98
C GLY A 430 -13.33 -2.21 -24.46
N LEU A 431 -12.37 -2.17 -23.54
CA LEU A 431 -10.93 -2.13 -23.84
C LEU A 431 -10.28 -3.48 -23.55
N PRO A 432 -9.71 -4.19 -24.54
CA PRO A 432 -8.90 -5.39 -24.29
C PRO A 432 -7.60 -5.03 -23.54
N PRO A 433 -6.88 -6.03 -22.97
CA PRO A 433 -5.66 -5.79 -22.19
C PRO A 433 -4.63 -4.89 -22.88
N GLN A 434 -4.40 -5.05 -24.20
CA GLN A 434 -3.45 -4.19 -24.92
C GLN A 434 -3.84 -2.69 -24.95
N ASP A 435 -5.13 -2.37 -24.86
CA ASP A 435 -5.61 -0.99 -24.83
C ASP A 435 -5.68 -0.46 -23.39
N MET A 436 -5.93 -1.35 -22.42
CA MET A 436 -5.75 -1.07 -21.00
C MET A 436 -4.30 -0.69 -20.69
N ASP A 437 -3.32 -1.40 -21.28
CA ASP A 437 -1.87 -1.19 -21.08
C ASP A 437 -1.38 0.23 -21.42
N GLN A 438 -2.20 1.05 -22.10
CA GLN A 438 -1.92 2.46 -22.39
C GLN A 438 -2.02 3.37 -21.15
N PHE A 439 -2.79 2.95 -20.14
CA PHE A 439 -3.11 3.80 -18.99
C PHE A 439 -3.29 3.04 -17.67
N MET A 440 -3.56 1.74 -17.67
CA MET A 440 -3.74 0.92 -16.46
C MET A 440 -3.02 -0.42 -16.60
N ARG A 441 -2.09 -0.70 -15.68
CA ARG A 441 -1.39 -2.00 -15.58
C ARG A 441 -1.53 -2.57 -14.17
N LEU A 442 -1.85 -3.86 -14.08
CA LEU A 442 -1.89 -4.63 -12.83
C LEU A 442 -0.70 -5.59 -12.77
N TYR A 443 0.04 -5.62 -11.66
CA TYR A 443 1.12 -6.57 -11.40
C TYR A 443 0.74 -7.50 -10.24
N ARG A 444 0.88 -8.81 -10.47
CA ARG A 444 0.67 -9.83 -9.43
C ARG A 444 2.01 -10.19 -8.83
N ILE A 445 2.19 -9.93 -7.54
CA ILE A 445 3.48 -10.08 -6.87
C ILE A 445 3.48 -11.41 -6.13
N SER A 446 4.16 -12.43 -6.67
CA SER A 446 4.19 -13.77 -6.08
C SER A 446 4.80 -13.76 -4.68
N GLY A 447 4.21 -14.53 -3.76
CA GLY A 447 4.66 -14.70 -2.36
C GLY A 447 4.68 -13.43 -1.50
N MET A 448 4.20 -12.28 -2.02
CA MET A 448 4.11 -11.05 -1.24
C MET A 448 2.82 -11.04 -0.39
N SER A 449 2.95 -10.61 0.87
CA SER A 449 1.85 -10.43 1.81
C SER A 449 1.12 -9.08 1.60
N HIS A 450 0.35 -8.62 2.59
CA HIS A 450 -0.37 -7.35 2.50
C HIS A 450 0.59 -6.16 2.46
N CYS A 451 0.67 -5.48 1.31
CA CYS A 451 1.50 -4.30 1.03
C CYS A 451 3.02 -4.44 1.09
N PHE A 452 3.56 -5.37 1.88
CA PHE A 452 4.98 -5.64 2.03
C PHE A 452 5.20 -7.02 2.64
N GLY A 453 6.45 -7.48 2.68
CA GLY A 453 6.83 -8.75 3.27
C GLY A 453 6.25 -9.97 2.56
N GLY A 454 6.33 -11.12 3.23
CA GLY A 454 6.03 -12.42 2.67
C GLY A 454 7.28 -13.15 2.19
N ASP A 455 7.11 -14.39 1.75
CA ASP A 455 8.23 -15.26 1.39
C ASP A 455 8.75 -14.99 -0.03
N GLY A 456 7.94 -14.32 -0.86
CA GLY A 456 8.25 -13.99 -2.23
C GLY A 456 9.23 -12.82 -2.41
N ALA A 457 9.57 -12.55 -3.66
CA ALA A 457 10.41 -11.41 -4.05
C ALA A 457 9.64 -10.09 -3.98
N TRP A 458 9.29 -9.64 -2.77
CA TRP A 458 8.35 -8.56 -2.51
C TRP A 458 8.96 -7.15 -2.56
N GLU A 459 10.29 -7.01 -2.58
CA GLU A 459 10.95 -5.69 -2.64
C GLU A 459 11.10 -5.23 -4.09
N PHE A 460 10.24 -4.32 -4.52
CA PHE A 460 10.25 -3.72 -5.86
C PHE A 460 9.96 -2.21 -5.84
N GLY A 461 10.30 -1.51 -4.74
CA GLY A 461 10.20 -0.05 -4.62
C GLY A 461 8.78 0.52 -4.57
N GLN A 462 7.84 -0.24 -4.02
CA GLN A 462 6.45 0.19 -3.78
C GLN A 462 6.26 1.00 -2.48
N SER A 463 7.29 1.08 -1.64
CA SER A 463 7.35 1.84 -0.39
C SER A 463 8.82 2.01 0.01
N LEU A 464 9.10 2.75 1.10
CA LEU A 464 10.47 2.85 1.63
C LEU A 464 11.07 1.47 1.95
N ALA A 465 10.27 0.60 2.59
CA ALA A 465 10.68 -0.76 2.93
C ALA A 465 10.89 -1.60 1.67
N GLY A 466 10.01 -1.46 0.66
CA GLY A 466 10.15 -2.14 -0.63
C GLY A 466 11.35 -1.68 -1.46
N ALA A 467 11.96 -0.54 -1.12
CA ALA A 467 13.22 -0.06 -1.69
C ALA A 467 14.45 -0.47 -0.86
N GLY A 468 14.29 -1.41 0.11
CA GLY A 468 15.37 -1.85 1.00
C GLY A 468 15.78 -0.81 2.05
N ASN A 469 14.94 0.21 2.31
CA ASN A 469 15.26 1.38 3.14
C ASN A 469 16.49 2.16 2.65
N ASP A 470 16.79 2.08 1.35
CA ASP A 470 17.92 2.73 0.70
C ASP A 470 17.45 3.44 -0.59
N LEU A 471 18.13 4.52 -0.95
CA LEU A 471 17.87 5.33 -2.15
C LEU A 471 19.09 5.37 -3.08
N THR A 472 19.92 4.31 -3.09
CA THR A 472 21.01 4.19 -4.08
C THR A 472 20.48 4.19 -5.50
N ALA A 473 21.34 4.56 -6.46
CA ALA A 473 21.00 4.54 -7.88
C ALA A 473 20.49 3.15 -8.35
N GLU A 474 20.96 2.06 -7.75
CA GLU A 474 20.49 0.70 -8.07
C GLU A 474 19.08 0.44 -7.51
N ALA A 475 18.82 0.85 -6.27
CA ALA A 475 17.48 0.74 -5.64
C ALA A 475 16.42 1.60 -6.34
N LEU A 476 16.86 2.60 -7.12
CA LEU A 476 16.03 3.53 -7.87
C LEU A 476 15.99 3.25 -9.38
N ASP A 477 16.52 2.09 -9.81
CA ASP A 477 16.35 1.64 -11.19
C ASP A 477 14.84 1.44 -11.49
N PRO A 478 14.29 2.05 -12.55
CA PRO A 478 12.89 1.88 -12.96
C PRO A 478 12.45 0.42 -13.23
N GLU A 479 13.38 -0.52 -13.41
CA GLU A 479 13.04 -1.94 -13.49
C GLU A 479 12.79 -2.56 -12.10
N ARG A 480 13.46 -2.03 -11.06
CA ARG A 480 13.42 -2.53 -9.67
C ARG A 480 12.53 -1.72 -8.74
N ASN A 481 12.06 -0.55 -9.19
CA ASN A 481 11.39 0.41 -8.34
C ASN A 481 10.11 0.95 -8.97
N ALA A 482 8.97 0.52 -8.47
CA ALA A 482 7.64 0.84 -9.01
C ALA A 482 7.34 2.34 -9.05
N LEU A 483 7.79 3.12 -8.06
CA LEU A 483 7.55 4.57 -8.07
C LEU A 483 8.36 5.24 -9.18
N THR A 484 9.64 4.90 -9.34
CA THR A 484 10.45 5.44 -10.44
C THR A 484 10.02 4.90 -11.81
N ALA A 485 9.51 3.67 -11.88
CA ALA A 485 8.90 3.09 -13.07
C ALA A 485 7.66 3.88 -13.51
N LEU A 486 6.82 4.28 -12.55
CA LEU A 486 5.66 5.13 -12.81
C LEU A 486 6.08 6.52 -13.31
N VAL A 487 7.11 7.13 -12.71
CA VAL A 487 7.69 8.39 -13.19
C VAL A 487 8.13 8.27 -14.64
N ARG A 488 8.90 7.21 -14.96
CA ARG A 488 9.36 6.95 -16.32
C ARG A 488 8.19 6.75 -17.30
N TRP A 489 7.12 6.11 -16.87
CA TRP A 489 5.93 5.94 -17.70
C TRP A 489 5.22 7.27 -17.98
N VAL A 490 5.03 8.10 -16.96
CA VAL A 490 4.37 9.41 -17.10
C VAL A 490 5.19 10.38 -17.95
N GLU A 491 6.50 10.50 -17.66
CA GLU A 491 7.35 11.56 -18.22
C GLU A 491 7.99 11.16 -19.55
N GLU A 492 8.31 9.88 -19.74
CA GLU A 492 9.01 9.39 -20.93
C GLU A 492 8.14 8.48 -21.82
N GLY A 493 6.93 8.13 -21.37
CA GLY A 493 6.04 7.24 -22.10
C GLY A 493 6.49 5.77 -22.09
N VAL A 494 7.45 5.40 -21.24
CA VAL A 494 7.98 4.03 -21.17
C VAL A 494 7.31 3.27 -20.03
N ALA A 495 6.31 2.48 -20.38
CA ALA A 495 5.54 1.67 -19.43
C ALA A 495 6.31 0.39 -19.04
N PRO A 496 6.35 0.00 -17.75
CA PRO A 496 7.07 -1.20 -17.33
C PRO A 496 6.32 -2.48 -17.72
N ASP A 497 6.94 -3.39 -18.47
CA ASP A 497 6.29 -4.66 -18.84
C ASP A 497 6.27 -5.67 -17.69
N THR A 498 7.27 -5.58 -16.82
CA THR A 498 7.43 -6.35 -15.57
C THR A 498 7.95 -5.44 -14.46
N LEU A 499 7.86 -5.89 -13.21
CA LEU A 499 8.55 -5.28 -12.08
C LEU A 499 9.52 -6.30 -11.48
N LEU A 500 10.80 -5.97 -11.40
CA LEU A 500 11.82 -6.84 -10.81
C LEU A 500 11.74 -6.74 -9.28
N GLY A 501 11.14 -7.75 -8.66
CA GLY A 501 11.15 -7.95 -7.23
C GLY A 501 12.39 -8.70 -6.76
N THR A 502 12.80 -8.41 -5.53
CA THR A 502 13.93 -9.05 -4.86
C THR A 502 13.48 -9.64 -3.52
N LYS A 503 13.97 -10.83 -3.19
CA LYS A 503 13.98 -11.37 -1.83
C LYS A 503 15.41 -11.29 -1.33
N TYR A 504 15.65 -10.58 -0.24
CA TYR A 504 16.94 -10.60 0.45
C TYR A 504 16.94 -11.67 1.53
N VAL A 505 18.13 -12.18 1.85
CA VAL A 505 18.29 -13.14 2.94
C VAL A 505 17.79 -12.50 4.24
N ASN A 506 16.76 -13.11 4.85
CA ASN A 506 16.04 -12.57 6.01
C ASN A 506 15.55 -11.12 5.84
N ASP A 507 15.13 -10.74 4.63
CA ASP A 507 14.68 -9.38 4.29
C ASP A 507 15.69 -8.29 4.70
N THR A 508 16.99 -8.64 4.64
CA THR A 508 18.08 -7.76 5.04
C THR A 508 19.02 -7.51 3.86
N PRO A 509 18.96 -6.33 3.21
CA PRO A 509 19.76 -6.05 2.01
C PRO A 509 21.26 -6.29 2.17
N SER A 510 21.82 -5.98 3.34
CA SER A 510 23.24 -6.18 3.64
C SER A 510 23.69 -7.65 3.68
N LEU A 511 22.76 -8.61 3.75
CA LEU A 511 23.04 -10.05 3.70
C LEU A 511 23.01 -10.62 2.27
N GLY A 512 22.66 -9.80 1.27
CA GLY A 512 22.63 -10.19 -0.14
C GLY A 512 21.28 -10.72 -0.61
N VAL A 513 21.15 -10.83 -1.92
CA VAL A 513 19.95 -11.34 -2.61
C VAL A 513 19.85 -12.85 -2.44
N GLU A 514 18.69 -13.32 -1.98
CA GLU A 514 18.34 -14.74 -1.92
C GLU A 514 17.83 -15.22 -3.28
N PHE A 515 16.85 -14.50 -3.84
CA PHE A 515 16.37 -14.72 -5.21
C PHE A 515 15.68 -13.47 -5.76
N SER A 516 15.37 -13.48 -7.06
CA SER A 516 14.66 -12.38 -7.73
C SER A 516 13.64 -12.88 -8.75
N ARG A 517 12.61 -12.07 -9.01
CA ARG A 517 11.52 -12.42 -9.92
C ARG A 517 11.04 -11.19 -10.69
N LYS A 518 10.84 -11.32 -12.01
CA LYS A 518 10.17 -10.30 -12.84
C LYS A 518 8.66 -10.54 -12.79
N HIS A 519 7.97 -9.83 -11.90
CA HIS A 519 6.53 -9.93 -11.72
C HIS A 519 5.80 -9.44 -12.97
N CYS A 520 4.94 -10.30 -13.53
CA CYS A 520 4.28 -10.07 -14.80
C CYS A 520 3.10 -9.10 -14.68
N ARG A 521 2.89 -8.31 -15.73
CA ARG A 521 1.62 -7.60 -15.89
C ARG A 521 0.48 -8.57 -16.19
N TYR A 522 -0.64 -8.42 -15.51
CA TYR A 522 -1.88 -9.16 -15.76
C TYR A 522 -2.41 -8.83 -17.17
N PRO A 523 -2.95 -9.82 -17.93
CA PRO A 523 -3.28 -11.18 -17.53
C PRO A 523 -2.16 -12.21 -17.70
N LEU A 524 -0.93 -11.78 -18.03
CA LEU A 524 0.19 -12.71 -18.18
C LEU A 524 0.53 -13.38 -16.84
N ARG A 525 1.01 -14.61 -16.92
CA ARG A 525 1.53 -15.38 -15.78
C ARG A 525 3.02 -15.47 -15.87
N ASN A 526 3.67 -15.46 -14.71
CA ASN A 526 5.07 -15.81 -14.66
C ASN A 526 5.20 -17.33 -14.74
N THR A 527 6.07 -17.82 -15.62
CA THR A 527 6.23 -19.26 -15.90
C THR A 527 7.71 -19.60 -15.92
N TYR A 528 8.09 -20.59 -15.11
CA TYR A 528 9.44 -21.12 -15.10
C TYR A 528 9.71 -21.89 -16.40
N SER A 529 10.86 -21.64 -17.02
CA SER A 529 11.22 -22.27 -18.29
C SER A 529 11.51 -23.78 -18.19
N GLY A 530 11.65 -24.31 -16.97
CA GLY A 530 12.08 -25.69 -16.71
C GLY A 530 13.60 -25.91 -16.83
N VAL A 531 14.37 -24.87 -17.16
CA VAL A 531 15.82 -24.92 -17.36
C VAL A 531 16.47 -23.76 -16.62
N GLY A 532 17.59 -24.03 -15.95
CA GLY A 532 18.36 -23.01 -15.23
C GLY A 532 18.14 -23.06 -13.72
N ASP A 533 18.54 -21.98 -13.06
CA ASP A 533 18.34 -21.78 -11.62
C ASP A 533 17.03 -21.02 -11.43
N SER A 534 16.08 -21.57 -10.66
CA SER A 534 14.79 -20.91 -10.42
C SER A 534 14.92 -19.65 -9.56
N SER A 535 16.05 -19.45 -8.87
CA SER A 535 16.30 -18.23 -8.07
C SER A 535 16.65 -16.99 -8.90
N VAL A 536 16.99 -17.17 -10.19
CA VAL A 536 17.33 -16.04 -11.08
C VAL A 536 16.14 -15.66 -11.97
N ALA A 537 15.90 -14.36 -12.12
CA ALA A 537 14.74 -13.85 -12.84
C ALA A 537 14.72 -14.24 -14.32
N GLU A 538 15.89 -14.45 -14.95
CA GLU A 538 16.02 -14.80 -16.37
C GLU A 538 15.53 -16.22 -16.71
N SER A 539 15.39 -17.09 -15.70
CA SER A 539 14.85 -18.45 -15.90
C SER A 539 13.32 -18.47 -16.03
N TRP A 540 12.69 -17.31 -15.86
CA TRP A 540 11.24 -17.11 -15.88
C TRP A 540 10.81 -16.21 -17.04
N SER A 541 9.57 -16.37 -17.48
CA SER A 541 8.99 -15.57 -18.57
C SER A 541 7.51 -15.32 -18.36
N CYS A 542 7.05 -14.14 -18.80
CA CYS A 542 5.62 -13.82 -18.81
C CYS A 542 4.94 -14.42 -20.04
N GLN A 543 3.92 -15.26 -19.83
CA GLN A 543 3.17 -15.98 -20.86
C GLN A 543 1.66 -15.77 -20.76
#